data_AF-A0A662W9T1-F1
#
_entry.id   AF-A0A662W9T1-F1
#
_cell.length_a   1.000
_cell.length_b   1.000
_cell.length_c   1.000
_cell.angle_alpha   90.00
_cell.angle_beta   90.00
_cell.angle_gamma   90.00
#
_symmetry.space_group_name_H-M   'P 1'
#
loop_
_entity.id
_entity.type
_entity.pdbx_description
1 polymer ?
#
loop_
_entity_poly.entity_id
_entity_poly.type
_entity_poly.pdbx_seq_one_letter_code
_entity_poly.pdbx_strand_id
1 'polypeptide(L)'
;MREVVLRVAEKIGRNVVTEEEVERVCRRVLLELNLCPHELVDEVKRALLNEPVTLSTFYSDRFEIGGARYYAVHGVKIEKQEIEVAYREYAKSRRFLDSLELMERLADKFFYDYSLREGVVREYIGRRKYGVFFTLIEDLFEDVRIHARFASRYNGEYVVVVPTEETPLPFIKFFKNYSELVNSYGIKVWVADVDRESLDPFIGYPRDLKLLSRFRNPELATKVASLWRVKVKEVD
;
A
#
# COMPACT_ATOMS: atom_id res chain seq x y z
N MET A 1 17.04 -10.64 5.72
CA MET A 1 17.30 -10.46 4.27
C MET A 1 16.81 -11.64 3.42
N ARG A 2 17.44 -12.82 3.47
CA ARG A 2 17.03 -14.00 2.66
C ARG A 2 15.54 -14.35 2.75
N GLU A 3 14.97 -14.35 3.94
CA GLU A 3 13.53 -14.60 4.16
C GLU A 3 12.63 -13.60 3.42
N VAL A 4 12.97 -12.30 3.46
CA VAL A 4 12.23 -11.25 2.77
C VAL A 4 12.27 -11.46 1.26
N VAL A 5 13.46 -11.76 0.71
CA VAL A 5 13.65 -12.04 -0.72
C VAL A 5 12.79 -13.23 -1.17
N LEU A 6 12.82 -14.33 -0.43
CA LEU A 6 11.99 -15.50 -0.71
C LEU A 6 10.50 -15.14 -0.68
N ARG A 7 10.06 -14.40 0.34
CA ARG A 7 8.66 -14.05 0.49
C ARG A 7 8.16 -13.07 -0.57
N VAL A 8 9.01 -12.14 -1.04
CA VAL A 8 8.71 -11.29 -2.20
C VAL A 8 8.58 -12.10 -3.47
N ALA A 9 9.54 -12.98 -3.76
CA ALA A 9 9.46 -13.86 -4.92
C ALA A 9 8.22 -14.78 -4.90
N GLU A 10 7.88 -15.33 -3.73
CA GLU A 10 6.67 -16.14 -3.53
C GLU A 10 5.38 -15.33 -3.74
N LYS A 11 5.33 -14.08 -3.25
CA LYS A 11 4.15 -13.21 -3.42
C LYS A 11 3.97 -12.77 -4.87
N ILE A 12 5.07 -12.60 -5.62
CA ILE A 12 5.04 -12.37 -7.07
C ILE A 12 4.60 -13.63 -7.82
N GLY A 13 5.21 -14.78 -7.50
CA GLY A 13 4.83 -16.10 -8.03
C GLY A 13 4.92 -16.26 -9.55
N ARG A 14 5.68 -15.41 -10.24
CA ARG A 14 5.76 -15.33 -11.71
C ARG A 14 7.20 -15.23 -12.19
N ASN A 15 7.43 -15.61 -13.45
CA ASN A 15 8.75 -15.63 -14.07
C ASN A 15 9.21 -14.29 -14.62
N VAL A 16 8.30 -13.32 -14.77
CA VAL A 16 8.59 -12.00 -15.35
C VAL A 16 8.07 -10.90 -14.42
N VAL A 17 8.95 -9.95 -14.11
CA VAL A 17 8.70 -8.85 -13.18
C VAL A 17 9.26 -7.53 -13.70
N THR A 18 8.87 -6.45 -13.04
CA THR A 18 9.52 -5.13 -13.17
C THR A 18 10.10 -4.71 -11.83
N GLU A 19 11.04 -3.76 -11.85
CA GLU A 19 11.65 -3.24 -10.62
C GLU A 19 10.61 -2.56 -9.72
N GLU A 20 9.66 -1.86 -10.33
CA GLU A 20 8.57 -1.17 -9.64
C GLU A 20 7.63 -2.14 -8.94
N GLU A 21 7.34 -3.27 -9.59
CA GLU A 21 6.57 -4.34 -8.97
C GLU A 21 7.31 -4.92 -7.76
N VAL A 22 8.61 -5.23 -7.91
CA VAL A 22 9.42 -5.73 -6.80
C VAL A 22 9.39 -4.75 -5.62
N GLU A 23 9.50 -3.45 -5.87
CA GLU A 23 9.42 -2.43 -4.82
C GLU A 23 8.06 -2.44 -4.11
N ARG A 24 6.96 -2.34 -4.87
CA ARG A 24 5.60 -2.31 -4.30
C ARG A 24 5.30 -3.58 -3.51
N VAL A 25 5.66 -4.75 -4.05
CA VAL A 25 5.45 -6.04 -3.38
C VAL A 25 6.34 -6.16 -2.14
N CYS A 26 7.59 -5.69 -2.20
CA CYS A 26 8.50 -5.68 -1.05
C CYS A 26 7.93 -4.90 0.13
N ARG A 27 7.39 -3.70 -0.10
CA ARG A 27 6.73 -2.91 0.96
C ARG A 27 5.56 -3.67 1.62
N ARG A 28 4.76 -4.39 0.83
CA ARG A 28 3.66 -5.23 1.31
C ARG A 28 4.16 -6.42 2.15
N VAL A 29 5.23 -7.09 1.71
CA VAL A 29 5.87 -8.19 2.44
C VAL A 29 6.52 -7.71 3.74
N LEU A 30 7.15 -6.55 3.72
CA LEU A 30 7.75 -5.93 4.91
C LEU A 30 6.68 -5.67 5.98
N LEU A 31 5.49 -5.19 5.60
CA LEU A 31 4.34 -5.10 6.50
C LEU A 31 3.89 -6.49 7.02
N GLU A 32 3.79 -7.49 6.14
CA GLU A 32 3.42 -8.87 6.50
C GLU A 32 4.34 -9.47 7.57
N LEU A 33 5.64 -9.21 7.45
CA LEU A 33 6.68 -9.68 8.36
C LEU A 33 6.89 -8.76 9.57
N ASN A 34 6.13 -7.67 9.67
CA ASN A 34 6.30 -6.64 10.71
C ASN A 34 7.73 -6.06 10.75
N LEU A 35 8.37 -5.95 9.59
CA LEU A 35 9.68 -5.33 9.38
C LEU A 35 9.44 -3.98 8.71
N CYS A 36 9.73 -2.87 9.39
CA CYS A 36 9.45 -1.54 8.86
C CYS A 36 10.64 -0.70 8.31
N PRO A 37 11.89 -1.18 8.19
CA PRO A 37 12.97 -0.33 7.64
C PRO A 37 12.82 -0.14 6.12
N HIS A 38 13.05 1.09 5.64
CA HIS A 38 12.92 1.43 4.23
C HIS A 38 14.08 0.87 3.40
N GLU A 39 15.26 0.79 4.00
CA GLU A 39 16.52 0.39 3.38
C GLU A 39 16.47 -1.05 2.82
N LEU A 40 15.65 -1.91 3.44
CA LEU A 40 15.44 -3.27 2.97
C LEU A 40 14.81 -3.34 1.57
N VAL A 41 14.08 -2.31 1.13
CA VAL A 41 13.46 -2.29 -0.20
C VAL A 41 14.54 -2.30 -1.29
N ASP A 42 15.56 -1.44 -1.16
CA ASP A 42 16.66 -1.37 -2.14
C ASP A 42 17.58 -2.60 -2.07
N GLU A 43 17.78 -3.16 -0.88
CA GLU A 43 18.49 -4.42 -0.73
C GLU A 43 17.75 -5.56 -1.43
N VAL A 44 16.42 -5.64 -1.31
CA VAL A 44 15.61 -6.71 -1.93
C VAL A 44 15.57 -6.56 -3.44
N LYS A 45 15.43 -5.34 -3.96
CA LYS A 45 15.56 -5.07 -5.40
C LYS A 45 16.90 -5.54 -5.94
N ARG A 46 18.01 -5.15 -5.29
CA ARG A 46 19.35 -5.62 -5.67
C ARG A 46 19.42 -7.14 -5.62
N ALA A 47 18.92 -7.76 -4.56
CA ALA A 47 18.96 -9.21 -4.40
C ALA A 47 18.17 -9.99 -5.46
N LEU A 48 17.06 -9.45 -5.96
CA LEU A 48 16.24 -10.14 -6.96
C LEU A 48 16.70 -9.88 -8.41
N LEU A 49 17.34 -8.74 -8.67
CA LEU A 49 17.57 -8.23 -10.03
C LEU A 49 19.04 -8.09 -10.44
N ASN A 50 19.96 -7.98 -9.48
CA ASN A 50 21.39 -7.73 -9.74
C ASN A 50 22.34 -8.69 -8.99
N GLU A 51 22.12 -8.92 -7.70
CA GLU A 51 23.07 -9.54 -6.77
C GLU A 51 22.39 -10.67 -5.97
N PRO A 52 22.18 -11.86 -6.57
CA PRO A 52 21.33 -12.90 -5.99
C PRO A 52 21.83 -13.41 -4.65
N VAL A 53 20.97 -13.31 -3.63
CA VAL A 53 21.14 -14.02 -2.34
C VAL A 53 20.82 -15.52 -2.49
N THR A 54 20.01 -15.88 -3.48
CA THR A 54 19.71 -17.27 -3.89
C THR A 54 19.41 -17.31 -5.39
N LEU A 55 19.90 -18.35 -6.09
CA LEU A 55 19.66 -18.50 -7.53
C LEU A 55 18.21 -18.86 -7.87
N SER A 56 17.49 -19.46 -6.91
CA SER A 56 16.10 -19.91 -7.12
C SER A 56 15.08 -18.78 -7.28
N THR A 57 15.44 -17.54 -6.95
CA THR A 57 14.55 -16.37 -7.02
C THR A 57 15.12 -15.24 -7.88
N PHE A 58 16.18 -15.52 -8.64
CA PHE A 58 16.91 -14.49 -9.37
C PHE A 58 16.33 -14.26 -10.77
N TYR A 59 16.01 -13.01 -11.08
CA TYR A 59 15.55 -12.59 -12.40
C TYR A 59 16.73 -12.02 -13.20
N SER A 60 17.54 -12.90 -13.80
CA SER A 60 18.79 -12.56 -14.49
C SER A 60 18.59 -11.91 -15.86
N ASP A 61 17.59 -12.36 -16.60
CA ASP A 61 17.43 -12.03 -18.01
C ASP A 61 16.68 -10.70 -18.12
N ARG A 62 17.14 -9.80 -18.99
CA ARG A 62 16.63 -8.42 -19.07
C ARG A 62 16.16 -8.12 -20.48
N PHE A 63 15.01 -7.47 -20.59
CA PHE A 63 14.48 -7.02 -21.87
C PHE A 63 13.61 -5.77 -21.68
N GLU A 64 13.31 -5.07 -22.77
CA GLU A 64 12.55 -3.83 -22.74
C GLU A 64 11.36 -3.90 -23.69
N ILE A 65 10.20 -3.45 -23.22
CA ILE A 65 8.98 -3.35 -24.03
C ILE A 65 8.31 -2.03 -23.70
N GLY A 66 8.12 -1.17 -24.71
CA GLY A 66 7.40 0.09 -24.54
C GLY A 66 8.04 1.05 -23.53
N GLY A 67 9.38 1.05 -23.40
CA GLY A 67 10.12 1.88 -22.45
C GLY A 67 10.17 1.35 -21.01
N ALA A 68 9.47 0.25 -20.72
CA ALA A 68 9.55 -0.42 -19.43
C ALA A 68 10.59 -1.57 -19.48
N ARG A 69 11.42 -1.67 -18.43
CA ARG A 69 12.42 -2.72 -18.28
C ARG A 69 11.84 -3.88 -17.49
N TYR A 70 11.92 -5.07 -18.07
CA TYR A 70 11.46 -6.32 -17.48
C TYR A 70 12.64 -7.22 -17.13
N TYR A 71 12.44 -8.04 -16.12
CA TYR A 71 13.39 -9.02 -15.63
C TYR A 71 12.73 -10.39 -15.63
N ALA A 72 13.46 -11.42 -16.07
CA ALA A 72 12.96 -12.79 -16.15
C ALA A 72 13.91 -13.80 -15.53
N VAL A 73 13.34 -14.90 -15.03
CA VAL A 73 14.12 -16.05 -14.57
C VAL A 73 14.87 -16.68 -15.75
N HIS A 74 16.15 -17.00 -15.54
CA HIS A 74 17.02 -17.53 -16.58
C HIS A 74 16.45 -18.77 -17.27
N GLY A 75 16.49 -18.78 -18.60
CA GLY A 75 16.19 -19.98 -19.39
C GLY A 75 14.71 -20.36 -19.42
N VAL A 76 13.82 -19.53 -18.85
CA VAL A 76 12.37 -19.70 -18.97
C VAL A 76 11.90 -19.12 -20.30
N LYS A 77 11.10 -19.90 -21.03
CA LYS A 77 10.39 -19.39 -22.22
C LYS A 77 9.23 -18.52 -21.76
N ILE A 78 9.35 -17.22 -22.03
CA ILE A 78 8.34 -16.24 -21.64
C ILE A 78 7.14 -16.31 -22.60
N GLU A 79 5.96 -16.53 -22.05
CA GLU A 79 4.72 -16.50 -22.83
C GLU A 79 4.12 -15.09 -22.91
N LYS A 80 3.36 -14.82 -23.98
CA LYS A 80 2.69 -13.53 -24.16
C LYS A 80 1.80 -13.17 -22.97
N GLN A 81 1.10 -14.16 -22.41
CA GLN A 81 0.20 -13.97 -21.26
C GLN A 81 0.97 -13.53 -20.01
N GLU A 82 2.19 -14.04 -19.79
CA GLU A 82 3.04 -13.61 -18.68
C GLU A 82 3.46 -12.14 -18.82
N ILE A 83 3.77 -11.70 -20.04
CA ILE A 83 4.08 -10.30 -20.34
C ILE A 83 2.85 -9.41 -20.10
N GLU A 84 1.66 -9.84 -20.53
CA GLU A 84 0.42 -9.09 -20.30
C GLU A 84 0.08 -8.94 -18.81
N VAL A 85 0.39 -9.94 -17.97
CA VAL A 85 0.28 -9.84 -16.51
C VAL A 85 1.35 -8.90 -15.95
N ALA A 86 2.62 -9.07 -16.37
CA ALA A 86 3.72 -8.22 -15.90
C ALA A 86 3.50 -6.75 -16.24
N TYR A 87 2.93 -6.44 -17.42
CA TYR A 87 2.56 -5.08 -17.79
C TYR A 87 1.47 -4.50 -16.89
N ARG A 88 0.44 -5.29 -16.54
CA ARG A 88 -0.62 -4.83 -15.62
C ARG A 88 -0.06 -4.55 -14.23
N GLU A 89 0.79 -5.43 -13.70
CA GLU A 89 1.43 -5.22 -12.41
C GLU A 89 2.43 -4.05 -12.45
N TYR A 90 3.14 -3.85 -13.56
CA TYR A 90 3.96 -2.67 -13.80
C TYR A 90 3.13 -1.38 -13.74
N ALA A 91 2.03 -1.29 -14.49
CA ALA A 91 1.16 -0.11 -14.51
C ALA A 91 0.58 0.20 -13.12
N LYS A 92 0.14 -0.84 -12.39
CA LYS A 92 -0.32 -0.74 -10.99
C LYS A 92 0.79 -0.23 -10.08
N SER A 93 2.01 -0.74 -10.25
CA SER A 93 3.17 -0.36 -9.42
C SER A 93 3.65 1.05 -9.70
N ARG A 94 3.67 1.48 -10.96
CA ARG A 94 3.94 2.87 -11.36
C ARG A 94 2.96 3.83 -10.70
N ARG A 95 1.66 3.56 -10.81
CA ARG A 95 0.61 4.38 -10.16
C ARG A 95 0.83 4.53 -8.66
N PHE A 96 1.23 3.46 -7.97
CA PHE A 96 1.57 3.52 -6.56
C PHE A 96 2.82 4.38 -6.30
N LEU A 97 3.92 4.13 -7.01
CA LEU A 97 5.17 4.84 -6.78
C LEU A 97 5.09 6.32 -7.15
N ASP A 98 4.39 6.65 -8.23
CA ASP A 98 4.14 8.03 -8.68
C ASP A 98 3.31 8.83 -7.67
N SER A 99 2.46 8.15 -6.88
CA SER A 99 1.67 8.79 -5.82
C SER A 99 2.32 8.72 -4.44
N LEU A 100 3.32 7.85 -4.23
CA LEU A 100 3.90 7.58 -2.92
C LEU A 100 4.50 8.83 -2.28
N GLU A 101 5.39 9.53 -2.98
CA GLU A 101 6.05 10.75 -2.46
C GLU A 101 5.02 11.80 -2.05
N LEU A 102 3.95 11.95 -2.84
CA LEU A 102 2.89 12.89 -2.53
C LEU A 102 2.08 12.46 -1.30
N MET A 103 1.68 11.19 -1.21
CA MET A 103 0.96 10.69 -0.03
C MET A 103 1.77 10.87 1.24
N GLU A 104 3.06 10.57 1.17
CA GLU A 104 4.05 10.76 2.23
C GLU A 104 4.14 12.23 2.66
N ARG A 105 4.32 13.14 1.70
CA ARG A 105 4.35 14.58 1.94
C ARG A 105 3.06 15.11 2.57
N LEU A 106 1.90 14.62 2.12
CA LEU A 106 0.60 14.99 2.68
C LEU A 106 0.42 14.49 4.12
N ALA A 107 0.88 13.28 4.42
CA ALA A 107 0.89 12.76 5.78
C ALA A 107 1.83 13.57 6.68
N ASP A 108 3.04 13.90 6.22
CA ASP A 108 3.99 14.73 6.96
C ASP A 108 3.40 16.12 7.27
N LYS A 109 2.75 16.75 6.28
CA LYS A 109 2.02 18.01 6.46
C LYS A 109 0.85 17.87 7.44
N PHE A 110 0.10 16.77 7.37
CA PHE A 110 -1.01 16.49 8.28
C PHE A 110 -0.54 16.33 9.73
N PHE A 111 0.63 15.74 9.93
CA PHE A 111 1.26 15.47 11.23
C PHE A 111 2.42 16.43 11.55
N TYR A 112 2.39 17.68 11.07
CA TYR A 112 3.54 18.61 11.13
C TYR A 112 4.13 18.86 12.53
N ASP A 113 3.35 18.67 13.60
CA ASP A 113 3.74 18.85 15.00
C ASP A 113 4.10 17.53 15.71
N TYR A 114 4.21 16.43 14.97
CA TYR A 114 4.61 15.10 15.45
C TYR A 114 6.06 14.84 15.04
N SER A 115 6.79 14.10 15.88
CA SER A 115 8.10 13.56 15.49
C SER A 115 7.92 12.39 14.53
N LEU A 116 8.61 12.42 13.39
CA LEU A 116 8.59 11.37 12.38
C LEU A 116 9.70 10.35 12.65
N ARG A 117 9.35 9.06 12.60
CA ARG A 117 10.28 7.97 12.36
C ARG A 117 9.95 7.33 11.01
N GLU A 118 10.93 7.38 10.11
CA GLU A 118 10.80 6.83 8.77
C GLU A 118 10.74 5.30 8.76
N GLY A 119 10.18 4.76 7.69
CA GLY A 119 9.99 3.35 7.46
C GLY A 119 8.91 3.09 6.42
N VAL A 120 8.71 1.82 6.07
CA VAL A 120 7.57 1.39 5.24
C VAL A 120 6.24 1.67 5.95
N VAL A 121 6.24 1.56 7.27
CA VAL A 121 5.24 2.19 8.13
C VAL A 121 5.89 3.41 8.75
N ARG A 122 5.43 4.61 8.39
CA ARG A 122 5.88 5.86 9.01
C ARG A 122 5.24 6.01 10.37
N GLU A 123 6.05 6.25 11.40
CA GLU A 123 5.52 6.48 12.75
C GLU A 123 5.53 7.98 13.07
N TYR A 124 4.36 8.55 13.30
CA TYR A 124 4.20 9.92 13.80
C TYR A 124 3.94 9.86 15.30
N ILE A 125 4.84 10.46 16.08
CA ILE A 125 4.86 10.40 17.54
C ILE A 125 4.61 11.80 18.11
N GLY A 126 3.46 11.97 18.74
CA GLY A 126 3.07 13.20 19.42
C GLY A 126 2.28 12.87 20.69
N ARG A 127 1.14 13.54 20.90
CA ARG A 127 0.21 13.18 22.01
C ARG A 127 -0.28 11.73 21.90
N ARG A 128 -0.39 11.23 20.68
CA ARG A 128 -0.69 9.84 20.34
C ARG A 128 0.35 9.36 19.34
N LYS A 129 0.47 8.05 19.21
CA LYS A 129 1.31 7.41 18.21
C LYS A 129 0.45 6.95 17.04
N TYR A 130 0.82 7.35 15.83
CA TYR A 130 0.18 6.92 14.58
C TYR A 130 1.18 6.13 13.74
N GLY A 131 0.78 4.97 13.24
CA GLY A 131 1.53 4.20 12.24
C GLY A 131 0.80 4.32 10.92
N VAL A 132 1.47 4.87 9.91
CA VAL A 132 0.88 5.18 8.61
C VAL A 132 1.54 4.32 7.54
N PHE A 133 0.75 3.52 6.83
CA PHE A 133 1.20 2.71 5.69
C PHE A 133 0.56 3.23 4.40
N PHE A 134 1.36 3.33 3.35
CA PHE A 134 0.93 3.86 2.05
C PHE A 134 0.75 2.71 1.05
N THR A 135 -0.38 2.66 0.37
CA THR A 135 -0.70 1.60 -0.60
C THR A 135 -1.81 2.00 -1.56
N LEU A 136 -2.18 1.12 -2.48
CA LEU A 136 -3.39 1.27 -3.30
C LEU A 136 -4.59 0.63 -2.59
N ILE A 137 -5.79 1.13 -2.84
CA ILE A 137 -7.03 0.54 -2.29
C ILE A 137 -7.23 -0.91 -2.75
N GLU A 138 -6.75 -1.25 -3.96
CA GLU A 138 -6.76 -2.61 -4.50
C GLU A 138 -5.77 -3.53 -3.75
N ASP A 139 -4.58 -3.04 -3.40
CA ASP A 139 -3.63 -3.82 -2.61
C ASP A 139 -4.10 -3.98 -1.16
N LEU A 140 -4.71 -2.95 -0.58
CA LEU A 140 -5.39 -3.03 0.71
C LEU A 140 -6.53 -4.05 0.69
N PHE A 141 -7.28 -4.16 -0.42
CA PHE A 141 -8.31 -5.18 -0.60
C PHE A 141 -7.72 -6.59 -0.52
N GLU A 142 -6.63 -6.85 -1.24
CA GLU A 142 -5.92 -8.14 -1.23
C GLU A 142 -5.31 -8.47 0.14
N ASP A 143 -4.72 -7.47 0.79
CA ASP A 143 -3.89 -7.64 1.99
C ASP A 143 -4.62 -7.27 3.30
N VAL A 144 -5.94 -7.08 3.29
CA VAL A 144 -6.70 -6.59 4.46
C VAL A 144 -6.44 -7.40 5.73
N ARG A 145 -6.22 -8.72 5.60
CA ARG A 145 -5.88 -9.60 6.73
C ARG A 145 -4.47 -9.38 7.25
N ILE A 146 -3.51 -9.01 6.40
CA ILE A 146 -2.17 -8.59 6.81
C ILE A 146 -2.28 -7.30 7.63
N HIS A 147 -3.04 -6.31 7.14
CA HIS A 147 -3.30 -5.06 7.84
C HIS A 147 -3.97 -5.28 9.20
N ALA A 148 -4.95 -6.19 9.29
CA ALA A 148 -5.61 -6.55 10.55
C ALA A 148 -4.63 -7.19 11.56
N ARG A 149 -3.75 -8.09 11.11
CA ARG A 149 -2.71 -8.69 11.97
C ARG A 149 -1.67 -7.66 12.44
N PHE A 150 -1.31 -6.71 11.58
CA PHE A 150 -0.41 -5.62 11.97
C PHE A 150 -1.08 -4.72 13.01
N ALA A 151 -2.31 -4.26 12.72
CA ALA A 151 -3.07 -3.37 13.60
C ALA A 151 -3.30 -3.95 14.99
N SER A 152 -3.56 -5.25 15.12
CA SER A 152 -3.77 -5.90 16.42
C SER A 152 -2.53 -5.95 17.31
N ARG A 153 -1.34 -5.78 16.73
CA ARG A 153 -0.04 -5.78 17.43
C ARG A 153 0.54 -4.37 17.58
N TYR A 154 0.03 -3.40 16.83
CA TYR A 154 0.56 -2.06 16.82
C TYR A 154 0.17 -1.27 18.07
N ASN A 155 1.16 -0.76 18.81
CA ASN A 155 0.92 0.09 19.97
C ASN A 155 0.68 1.54 19.54
N GLY A 156 -0.52 1.84 19.05
CA GLY A 156 -0.92 3.15 18.57
C GLY A 156 -2.15 3.08 17.67
N GLU A 157 -2.42 4.15 16.94
CA GLU A 157 -3.45 4.17 15.91
C GLU A 157 -2.84 3.79 14.55
N TYR A 158 -3.39 2.78 13.89
CA TYR A 158 -2.95 2.38 12.56
C TYR A 158 -3.82 3.01 11.46
N VAL A 159 -3.16 3.61 10.48
CA VAL A 159 -3.77 4.30 9.35
C VAL A 159 -3.17 3.73 8.07
N VAL A 160 -4.04 3.42 7.11
CA VAL A 160 -3.66 3.12 5.74
C VAL A 160 -4.05 4.32 4.87
N VAL A 161 -3.07 4.91 4.19
CA VAL A 161 -3.29 6.01 3.24
C VAL A 161 -3.27 5.44 1.84
N VAL A 162 -4.28 5.77 1.04
CA VAL A 162 -4.41 5.37 -0.36
C VAL A 162 -4.66 6.58 -1.24
N PRO A 163 -4.23 6.60 -2.51
CA PRO A 163 -4.54 7.71 -3.40
C PRO A 163 -6.01 7.68 -3.84
N THR A 164 -6.48 8.77 -4.45
CA THR A 164 -7.74 8.77 -5.20
C THR A 164 -7.69 7.80 -6.39
N GLU A 165 -8.86 7.33 -6.80
CA GLU A 165 -9.04 6.45 -7.96
C GLU A 165 -9.90 7.15 -9.01
N GLU A 166 -9.69 6.84 -10.29
CA GLU A 166 -10.48 7.40 -11.40
C GLU A 166 -11.97 7.05 -11.29
N THR A 167 -12.28 5.91 -10.68
CA THR A 167 -13.64 5.44 -10.47
C THR A 167 -13.89 5.11 -9.00
N PRO A 168 -15.12 5.24 -8.50
CA PRO A 168 -15.44 4.88 -7.12
C PRO A 168 -15.48 3.36 -6.89
N LEU A 169 -15.40 2.54 -7.95
CA LEU A 169 -15.64 1.10 -7.87
C LEU A 169 -14.68 0.34 -6.93
N PRO A 170 -13.36 0.60 -6.88
CA PRO A 170 -12.47 -0.05 -5.93
C PRO A 170 -12.85 0.24 -4.47
N PHE A 171 -13.21 1.48 -4.16
CA PHE A 171 -13.68 1.88 -2.83
C PHE A 171 -15.03 1.24 -2.47
N ILE A 172 -15.98 1.17 -3.42
CA ILE A 172 -17.26 0.46 -3.25
C ILE A 172 -17.03 -1.02 -2.93
N LYS A 173 -16.19 -1.69 -3.71
CA LYS A 173 -15.84 -3.10 -3.48
C LYS A 173 -15.19 -3.28 -2.11
N PHE A 174 -14.24 -2.43 -1.75
CA PHE A 174 -13.58 -2.51 -0.45
C PHE A 174 -14.55 -2.32 0.72
N PHE A 175 -15.39 -1.29 0.66
CA PHE A 175 -16.36 -1.01 1.72
C PHE A 175 -17.34 -2.16 1.91
N LYS A 176 -17.91 -2.68 0.82
CA LYS A 176 -18.89 -3.77 0.86
C LYS A 176 -18.31 -5.05 1.47
N ASN A 177 -17.04 -5.36 1.21
CA ASN A 177 -16.45 -6.63 1.64
C ASN A 177 -15.74 -6.54 3.01
N TYR A 178 -15.18 -5.38 3.36
CA TYR A 178 -14.21 -5.30 4.46
C TYR A 178 -14.40 -4.13 5.44
N SER A 179 -15.41 -3.28 5.27
CA SER A 179 -15.63 -2.15 6.19
C SER A 179 -15.82 -2.60 7.65
N GLU A 180 -16.56 -3.69 7.90
CA GLU A 180 -16.75 -4.24 9.24
C GLU A 180 -15.45 -4.78 9.83
N LEU A 181 -14.68 -5.52 9.04
CA LEU A 181 -13.38 -6.05 9.45
C LEU A 181 -12.42 -4.92 9.85
N VAL A 182 -12.25 -3.93 8.98
CA VAL A 182 -11.39 -2.76 9.20
C VAL A 182 -11.80 -2.01 10.48
N ASN A 183 -13.10 -1.80 10.68
CA ASN A 183 -13.63 -1.16 11.89
C ASN A 183 -13.35 -1.98 13.16
N SER A 184 -13.53 -3.31 13.12
CA SER A 184 -13.31 -4.19 14.28
C SER A 184 -11.85 -4.20 14.77
N TYR A 185 -10.89 -4.01 13.85
CA TYR A 185 -9.46 -3.90 14.16
C TYR A 185 -9.00 -2.45 14.38
N GLY A 186 -9.92 -1.48 14.37
CA GLY A 186 -9.60 -0.05 14.58
C GLY A 186 -8.70 0.57 13.50
N ILE A 187 -8.60 -0.08 12.33
CA ILE A 187 -7.86 0.40 11.17
C ILE A 187 -8.58 1.62 10.61
N LYS A 188 -7.82 2.66 10.27
CA LYS A 188 -8.34 3.82 9.54
C LYS A 188 -7.86 3.76 8.10
N VAL A 189 -8.72 4.12 7.17
CA VAL A 189 -8.38 4.25 5.75
C VAL A 189 -8.62 5.68 5.34
N TRP A 190 -7.56 6.39 4.98
CA TRP A 190 -7.60 7.79 4.55
C TRP A 190 -7.23 7.87 3.07
N VAL A 191 -7.84 8.81 2.37
CA VAL A 191 -7.64 9.03 0.94
C VAL A 191 -6.82 10.30 0.76
N ALA A 192 -5.70 10.16 0.05
CA ALA A 192 -4.88 11.25 -0.41
C ALA A 192 -5.38 11.70 -1.78
N ASP A 193 -5.92 12.91 -1.82
CA ASP A 193 -6.36 13.56 -3.05
C ASP A 193 -5.18 14.32 -3.64
N VAL A 194 -4.71 13.81 -4.79
CA VAL A 194 -3.55 14.34 -5.50
C VAL A 194 -3.80 15.74 -6.02
N ASP A 195 -4.97 15.96 -6.65
CA ASP A 195 -5.32 17.24 -7.29
C ASP A 195 -5.53 18.35 -6.26
N ARG A 196 -5.98 17.96 -5.08
CA ARG A 196 -6.41 18.87 -4.01
C ARG A 196 -5.40 19.03 -2.89
N GLU A 197 -4.30 18.27 -2.94
CA GLU A 197 -3.27 18.19 -1.91
C GLU A 197 -3.85 18.07 -0.49
N SER A 198 -4.82 17.16 -0.32
CA SER A 198 -5.51 16.95 0.95
C SER A 198 -5.60 15.48 1.34
N LEU A 199 -5.65 15.23 2.64
CA LEU A 199 -6.12 13.95 3.19
C LEU A 199 -7.57 14.11 3.61
N ASP A 200 -8.37 13.07 3.37
CA ASP A 200 -9.74 12.96 3.89
C ASP A 200 -10.01 11.52 4.36
N PRO A 201 -10.80 11.33 5.43
CA PRO A 201 -11.07 10.00 5.94
C PRO A 201 -12.10 9.28 5.07
N PHE A 202 -11.78 8.06 4.63
CA PHE A 202 -12.75 7.15 4.02
C PHE A 202 -13.38 6.22 5.06
N ILE A 203 -12.55 5.62 5.92
CA ILE A 203 -13.00 4.84 7.08
C ILE A 203 -12.22 5.30 8.32
N GLY A 204 -12.96 5.70 9.36
CA GLY A 204 -12.40 6.00 10.67
C GLY A 204 -11.72 7.37 10.77
N TYR A 205 -11.79 7.94 11.97
CA TYR A 205 -11.26 9.27 12.29
C TYR A 205 -10.20 9.17 13.39
N PRO A 206 -9.20 10.07 13.42
CA PRO A 206 -8.32 10.21 14.56
C PRO A 206 -9.14 10.59 15.79
N ARG A 207 -8.73 10.09 16.96
CA ARG A 207 -9.36 10.49 18.22
C ARG A 207 -8.90 11.86 18.73
N ASP A 208 -7.87 12.44 18.11
CA ASP A 208 -7.39 13.78 18.44
C ASP A 208 -8.18 14.85 17.68
N LEU A 209 -8.90 15.71 18.41
CA LEU A 209 -9.66 16.83 17.86
C LEU A 209 -8.79 17.79 17.03
N LYS A 210 -7.49 17.94 17.38
CA LYS A 210 -6.57 18.78 16.60
C LYS A 210 -6.26 18.22 15.22
N LEU A 211 -6.31 16.89 15.07
CA LEU A 211 -6.12 16.23 13.79
C LEU A 211 -7.41 16.26 12.96
N LEU A 212 -8.58 16.20 13.61
CA LEU A 212 -9.87 16.31 12.91
C LEU A 212 -9.98 17.61 12.11
N SER A 213 -9.53 18.74 12.67
CA SER A 213 -9.57 20.04 12.00
C SER A 213 -8.60 20.17 10.82
N ARG A 214 -7.72 19.18 10.59
CA ARG A 214 -6.74 19.18 9.49
C ARG A 214 -7.22 18.45 8.24
N PHE A 215 -8.30 17.68 8.33
CA PHE A 215 -8.96 17.16 7.13
C PHE A 215 -9.66 18.28 6.38
N ARG A 216 -9.74 18.15 5.06
CA ARG A 216 -10.41 19.15 4.24
C ARG A 216 -11.91 19.18 4.47
N ASN A 217 -12.55 18.01 4.62
CA ASN A 217 -14.00 17.95 4.80
C ASN A 217 -14.46 16.86 5.80
N PRO A 218 -14.33 17.11 7.12
CA PRO A 218 -14.69 16.14 8.16
C PRO A 218 -16.18 15.74 8.14
N GLU A 219 -17.07 16.68 7.77
CA GLU A 219 -18.53 16.45 7.79
C GLU A 219 -19.02 15.62 6.60
N LEU A 220 -18.43 15.82 5.42
CA LEU A 220 -18.85 15.13 4.20
C LEU A 220 -18.46 13.65 4.24
N ALA A 221 -17.30 13.32 4.82
CA ALA A 221 -16.91 11.93 5.07
C ALA A 221 -17.86 11.21 6.06
N THR A 222 -18.40 11.93 7.05
CA THR A 222 -19.41 11.37 7.99
C THR A 222 -20.73 11.10 7.28
N LYS A 223 -21.17 12.02 6.41
CA LYS A 223 -22.38 11.82 5.58
C LYS A 223 -22.19 10.67 4.59
N VAL A 224 -21.04 10.56 3.93
CA VAL A 224 -20.70 9.44 3.05
C VAL A 224 -20.75 8.12 3.82
N ALA A 225 -20.08 8.00 4.98
CA ALA A 225 -20.16 6.80 5.79
C ALA A 225 -21.60 6.41 6.19
N SER A 226 -22.47 7.40 6.46
CA SER A 226 -23.88 7.15 6.77
C SER A 226 -24.69 6.66 5.56
N LEU A 227 -24.49 7.24 4.37
CA LEU A 227 -25.20 6.87 3.14
C LEU A 227 -24.83 5.45 2.67
N TRP A 228 -23.59 5.04 2.92
CA TRP A 228 -23.07 3.74 2.50
C TRP A 228 -23.56 2.61 3.42
N ARG A 229 -23.80 2.90 4.70
CA ARG A 229 -24.48 1.96 5.62
C ARG A 229 -25.95 1.71 5.25
N VAL A 230 -26.63 2.70 4.68
CA VAL A 230 -28.03 2.58 4.27
C VAL A 230 -28.16 1.74 3.00
N LYS A 231 -27.33 1.99 1.98
CA LYS A 231 -27.39 1.23 0.72
C LYS A 231 -27.00 -0.24 0.83
N VAL A 232 -26.23 -0.65 1.85
CA VAL A 232 -25.92 -2.07 2.07
C VAL A 232 -27.13 -2.84 2.63
N LYS A 233 -28.00 -2.18 3.42
CA LYS A 233 -29.23 -2.79 3.95
C LYS A 233 -30.35 -2.99 2.93
N GLU A 234 -30.32 -2.25 1.80
CA GLU A 234 -31.34 -2.33 0.76
C GLU A 234 -31.01 -3.36 -0.33
N VAL A 235 -29.91 -4.12 -0.19
CA VAL A 235 -29.46 -5.15 -1.14
C VAL A 235 -29.43 -6.55 -0.50
N ASP A 236 -29.96 -6.67 0.72
CA ASP A 236 -30.34 -7.94 1.36
C ASP A 236 -31.84 -8.21 1.13
#